data_AF-A0A1Q8ZB14-F1
#
_entry.id   AF-A0A1Q8ZB14-F1
#
_cell.length_a   1.000
_cell.length_b   1.000
_cell.length_c   1.000
_cell.angle_alpha   90.00
_cell.angle_beta   90.00
_cell.angle_gamma   90.00
#
_symmetry.space_group_name_H-M   'P 1'
#
loop_
_entity.id
_entity.type
_entity.pdbx_description
1 polymer ?
#
loop_
_entity_poly.entity_id
_entity_poly.type
_entity_poly.pdbx_seq_one_letter_code
_entity_poly.pdbx_strand_id
1 'polypeptide(L)'
;MVTIVYPALVRLSRHAKLQPLFSLGLLLGLISALVFGVLVHPAEAQFFQGTEDFVSNKLLQGVDNAEALKKIFSFIINIIRFLFILYMVFSVVQVIQALRRDEDWGKLAQIPLMVFVAATVTDIAAGFILPK
;
A
#
# COMPACT_ATOMS: atom_id res chain seq x y z
N MET A 1 -21.00 -13.65 -51.72
CA MET A 1 -20.32 -14.08 -50.48
C MET A 1 -20.73 -13.22 -49.27
N VAL A 2 -22.03 -13.03 -49.00
CA VAL A 2 -22.51 -12.23 -47.84
C VAL A 2 -23.59 -12.98 -47.03
N THR A 3 -24.12 -14.08 -47.56
CA THR A 3 -25.25 -14.82 -46.98
C THR A 3 -24.86 -15.89 -45.95
N ILE A 4 -23.57 -16.19 -45.77
CA ILE A 4 -23.11 -17.25 -44.84
C ILE A 4 -22.62 -16.68 -43.49
N VAL A 5 -22.29 -15.38 -43.42
CA VAL A 5 -21.71 -14.76 -42.21
C VAL A 5 -22.77 -14.41 -41.16
N TYR A 6 -24.00 -14.10 -41.59
CA TYR A 6 -25.10 -13.69 -40.71
C TYR A 6 -25.52 -14.76 -39.67
N PRO A 7 -25.70 -16.05 -40.03
CA PRO A 7 -26.09 -17.07 -39.05
C PRO A 7 -24.96 -17.47 -38.08
N ALA A 8 -23.69 -17.25 -38.43
CA ALA A 8 -22.55 -17.56 -37.57
C ALA A 8 -22.40 -16.54 -36.42
N LEU A 9 -22.61 -15.25 -36.70
CA LEU A 9 -22.55 -14.18 -35.69
C LEU A 9 -23.70 -14.26 -34.69
N VAL A 10 -24.90 -14.68 -35.13
CA VAL A 10 -26.08 -14.85 -34.26
C VAL A 10 -25.94 -16.07 -33.34
N ARG A 11 -25.19 -17.10 -33.73
CA ARG A 11 -24.96 -18.28 -32.88
C ARG A 11 -24.08 -17.96 -31.67
N LEU A 12 -23.16 -17.00 -31.81
CA LEU A 12 -22.29 -16.53 -30.72
C LEU A 12 -23.03 -15.68 -29.68
N SER A 13 -24.16 -15.06 -30.05
CA SER A 13 -24.95 -14.21 -29.12
C SER A 13 -25.86 -15.01 -28.18
N ARG A 14 -25.95 -16.34 -28.32
CA ARG A 14 -26.74 -17.18 -27.40
C ARG A 14 -26.17 -17.29 -25.98
N HIS A 15 -24.99 -16.71 -25.71
CA HIS A 15 -24.45 -16.54 -24.35
C HIS A 15 -24.77 -15.16 -23.72
N ALA A 16 -25.77 -14.44 -24.26
CA ALA A 16 -26.20 -13.12 -23.78
C ALA A 16 -26.58 -13.04 -22.29
N LYS A 17 -26.93 -14.16 -21.63
CA LYS A 17 -27.25 -14.15 -20.19
C LYS A 17 -26.04 -13.94 -19.27
N LEU A 18 -24.81 -14.17 -19.74
CA LEU A 18 -23.58 -13.97 -18.95
C LEU A 18 -22.89 -12.63 -19.24
N GLN A 19 -23.32 -11.90 -20.27
CA GLN A 19 -22.78 -10.59 -20.66
C GLN A 19 -22.89 -9.51 -19.57
N PRO A 20 -24.00 -9.38 -18.78
CA PRO A 20 -24.06 -8.36 -17.73
C PRO A 20 -23.13 -8.69 -16.55
N LEU A 21 -22.96 -9.98 -16.22
CA LEU A 21 -22.04 -10.42 -15.17
C LEU A 21 -20.57 -10.23 -15.58
N PHE A 22 -20.25 -10.54 -16.84
CA PHE A 22 -18.90 -10.36 -17.37
C PHE A 22 -18.53 -8.87 -17.48
N SER A 23 -19.45 -8.03 -17.95
CA SER A 23 -19.24 -6.58 -18.00
C SER A 23 -19.14 -5.97 -16.60
N LEU A 24 -19.94 -6.41 -15.63
CA LEU A 24 -19.83 -5.99 -14.24
C LEU A 24 -18.49 -6.40 -13.61
N GLY A 25 -18.06 -7.65 -13.83
CA GLY A 25 -16.76 -8.14 -13.36
C GLY A 25 -15.59 -7.38 -13.95
N LEU A 26 -15.69 -7.00 -15.23
CA LEU A 26 -14.67 -6.20 -15.92
C LEU A 26 -14.66 -4.76 -15.40
N LEU A 27 -15.82 -4.17 -15.10
CA LEU A 27 -15.95 -2.83 -14.54
C LEU A 27 -15.42 -2.77 -13.09
N LEU A 28 -15.75 -3.78 -12.27
CA LEU A 28 -15.17 -3.94 -10.93
C LEU A 28 -13.66 -4.18 -10.98
N GLY A 29 -13.18 -4.99 -11.94
CA GLY A 29 -11.76 -5.21 -12.16
C GLY A 29 -11.02 -3.94 -12.54
N LEU A 30 -11.61 -3.10 -13.40
CA LEU A 30 -11.07 -1.79 -13.78
C LEU A 30 -11.08 -0.80 -12.63
N ILE A 31 -12.16 -0.74 -11.85
CA ILE A 31 -12.24 0.12 -10.65
C ILE A 31 -11.18 -0.33 -9.65
N SER A 32 -11.07 -1.64 -9.38
CA SER A 32 -10.04 -2.20 -8.51
C SER A 32 -8.64 -1.86 -9.02
N ALA A 33 -8.35 -2.08 -10.30
CA ALA A 33 -7.06 -1.74 -10.90
C ALA A 33 -6.74 -0.23 -10.87
N LEU A 34 -7.75 0.63 -10.96
CA LEU A 34 -7.59 2.08 -10.88
C LEU A 34 -7.39 2.55 -9.42
N VAL A 35 -8.13 1.95 -8.49
CA VAL A 35 -7.99 2.19 -7.05
C VAL A 35 -6.60 1.70 -6.59
N PHE A 36 -6.20 0.47 -6.92
CA PHE A 36 -4.86 -0.02 -6.63
C PHE A 36 -3.79 0.72 -7.45
N GLY A 37 -4.03 1.11 -8.70
CA GLY A 37 -3.05 1.87 -9.49
C GLY A 37 -2.76 3.27 -8.94
N VAL A 38 -3.73 3.90 -8.26
CA VAL A 38 -3.59 5.23 -7.66
C VAL A 38 -3.22 5.16 -6.18
N LEU A 39 -3.57 4.08 -5.48
CA LEU A 39 -3.30 3.89 -4.04
C LEU A 39 -2.06 3.02 -3.76
N VAL A 40 -1.62 2.19 -4.72
CA VAL A 40 -0.35 1.47 -4.65
C VAL A 40 0.75 2.43 -5.11
N HIS A 41 0.99 3.44 -4.27
CA HIS A 41 2.35 3.90 -4.13
C HIS A 41 3.12 2.73 -3.51
N PRO A 42 4.38 2.47 -3.93
CA PRO A 42 5.19 1.47 -3.23
C PRO A 42 5.11 1.77 -1.73
N ALA A 43 5.03 0.73 -0.89
CA ALA A 43 5.11 0.84 0.57
C ALA A 43 6.52 1.28 1.00
N GLU A 44 7.03 2.32 0.36
CA GLU A 44 8.05 3.18 0.92
C GLU A 44 7.35 3.88 2.07
N ALA A 45 7.98 3.86 3.24
CA ALA A 45 7.46 4.49 4.43
C ALA A 45 7.52 6.04 4.26
N GLN A 46 6.64 6.53 3.38
CA GLN A 46 6.53 7.91 2.93
C GLN A 46 6.23 8.83 4.11
N PHE A 47 5.53 8.33 5.13
CA PHE A 47 5.35 9.03 6.40
C PHE A 47 6.68 9.46 7.03
N PHE A 48 7.68 8.56 7.14
CA PHE A 48 8.94 8.91 7.80
C PHE A 48 9.71 9.97 7.00
N GLN A 49 9.70 9.86 5.67
CA GLN A 49 10.36 10.83 4.80
C GLN A 49 9.63 12.17 4.79
N GLY A 50 8.30 12.17 4.66
CA GLY A 50 7.49 13.37 4.71
C GLY A 50 7.58 14.08 6.08
N THR A 51 7.70 13.33 7.17
CA THR A 51 7.94 13.90 8.50
C THR A 51 9.33 14.55 8.59
N GLU A 52 10.35 13.90 8.04
CA GLU A 52 11.71 14.45 7.93
C GLU A 52 11.74 15.75 7.13
N ASP A 53 11.06 15.78 5.99
CA ASP A 53 10.95 16.95 5.13
C ASP A 53 10.17 18.08 5.81
N PHE A 54 9.05 17.78 6.48
CA PHE A 54 8.27 18.77 7.22
C PHE A 54 9.08 19.39 8.35
N VAL A 55 9.75 18.57 9.17
CA VAL A 55 10.55 19.07 10.28
C VAL A 55 11.74 19.88 9.76
N SER A 56 12.43 19.37 8.74
CA SER A 56 13.62 20.01 8.20
C SER A 56 13.33 21.28 7.43
N ASN A 57 12.22 21.37 6.70
CA ASN A 57 11.98 22.45 5.75
C ASN A 57 10.86 23.41 6.16
N LYS A 58 9.97 23.01 7.08
CA LYS A 58 8.87 23.86 7.58
C LYS A 58 9.04 24.19 9.05
N LEU A 59 9.20 23.19 9.92
CA LEU A 59 9.19 23.40 11.37
C LEU A 59 10.45 24.12 11.88
N LEU A 60 11.62 23.75 11.38
CA LEU A 60 12.91 24.34 11.78
C LEU A 60 13.27 25.61 10.98
N GLN A 61 12.34 26.14 10.18
CA GLN A 61 12.59 27.36 9.42
C GLN A 61 12.72 28.56 10.37
N GLY A 62 13.82 29.31 10.27
CA GLY A 62 14.08 30.49 11.11
C GLY A 62 14.56 30.19 12.53
N VAL A 63 14.91 28.94 12.84
CA VAL A 63 15.47 28.54 14.13
C VAL A 63 17.00 28.67 14.10
N ASP A 64 17.58 29.32 15.11
CA ASP A 64 19.04 29.33 15.31
C ASP A 64 19.56 27.90 15.52
N ASN A 65 20.68 27.55 14.90
CA ASN A 65 21.23 26.18 14.85
C ASN A 65 20.37 25.13 14.10
N ALA A 66 19.48 25.55 13.20
CA ALA A 66 18.63 24.64 12.42
C ALA A 66 19.41 23.51 11.73
N GLU A 67 20.62 23.76 11.22
CA GLU A 67 21.40 22.72 10.52
C GLU A 67 21.81 21.55 11.44
N ALA A 68 22.23 21.85 12.68
CA ALA A 68 22.57 20.82 13.66
C ALA A 68 21.32 20.01 14.06
N LEU A 69 20.19 20.71 14.28
CA LEU A 69 18.92 20.06 14.62
C LEU A 69 18.39 19.18 13.48
N LYS A 70 18.52 19.61 12.21
CA LYS A 70 18.16 18.80 11.05
C LYS A 70 18.97 17.50 10.98
N LYS A 71 20.29 17.57 11.20
CA LYS A 71 21.16 16.38 11.19
C LYS A 71 20.76 15.38 12.28
N ILE A 72 20.51 15.87 13.50
CA ILE A 72 20.08 15.03 14.62
C ILE A 72 18.71 14.41 14.33
N PHE A 73 17.77 15.20 13.80
CA PHE A 73 16.42 14.72 13.48
C PHE A 73 16.44 13.66 12.38
N SER A 74 17.16 13.91 11.29
CA SER A 74 17.37 12.95 10.19
C SER A 74 17.96 11.64 10.71
N PHE A 75 18.96 11.72 11.61
CA PHE A 75 19.54 10.53 12.23
C PHE A 75 18.51 9.73 13.04
N ILE A 76 17.70 10.41 13.87
CA ILE A 76 16.65 9.76 14.68
C ILE A 76 15.60 9.08 13.77
N ILE A 77 15.13 9.77 12.73
CA ILE A 77 14.14 9.22 11.79
C ILE A 77 14.70 7.99 11.07
N ASN A 78 15.95 8.04 10.64
CA ASN A 78 16.57 6.91 9.96
C ASN A 78 16.76 5.70 10.89
N ILE A 79 17.07 5.91 12.18
CA ILE A 79 17.08 4.83 13.18
C ILE A 79 15.69 4.22 13.33
N ILE A 80 14.66 5.05 13.50
CA ILE A 80 13.28 4.55 13.67
C ILE A 80 12.83 3.78 12.43
N ARG A 81 13.14 4.26 11.22
CA ARG A 81 12.85 3.58 9.96
C ARG A 81 13.55 2.21 9.89
N PHE A 82 14.81 2.15 10.28
CA PHE A 82 15.56 0.89 10.34
C PHE A 82 14.94 -0.08 11.36
N LEU A 83 14.61 0.38 12.57
CA LEU A 83 13.97 -0.44 13.60
C LEU A 83 12.59 -0.94 13.17
N PHE A 84 11.81 -0.12 12.45
CA PHE A 84 10.53 -0.51 11.89
C PHE A 84 10.68 -1.68 10.90
N ILE A 85 11.64 -1.58 9.96
CA ILE A 85 11.92 -2.65 9.01
C ILE A 85 12.39 -3.91 9.74
N LEU A 86 13.31 -3.78 10.69
CA LEU A 86 13.83 -4.90 11.48
C LEU A 86 12.70 -5.63 12.22
N TYR A 87 11.79 -4.86 12.83
CA TYR A 87 10.60 -5.39 13.48
C TYR A 87 9.68 -6.12 12.50
N MET A 88 9.41 -5.54 11.33
CA MET A 88 8.58 -6.17 10.29
C MET A 88 9.19 -7.49 9.81
N VAL A 89 10.51 -7.54 9.60
CA VAL A 89 11.21 -8.78 9.23
C VAL A 89 11.09 -9.83 10.32
N PHE A 90 11.37 -9.46 11.58
CA PHE A 90 11.36 -10.41 12.69
C PHE A 90 9.95 -10.96 12.97
N SER A 91 8.93 -10.10 12.93
CA SER A 91 7.54 -10.51 13.12
C SER A 91 7.07 -11.47 12.04
N VAL A 92 7.42 -11.25 10.77
CA VAL A 92 7.13 -12.20 9.68
C VAL A 92 7.87 -13.53 9.89
N VAL A 93 9.13 -13.49 10.31
CA VAL A 93 9.92 -14.69 10.61
C VAL A 93 9.27 -15.53 11.73
N GLN A 94 8.67 -14.90 12.74
CA GLN A 94 7.92 -15.62 13.78
C GLN A 94 6.67 -16.31 13.22
N VAL A 95 5.91 -15.64 12.35
CA VAL A 95 4.74 -16.23 11.69
C VAL A 95 5.13 -17.46 10.85
N ILE A 96 6.22 -17.36 10.09
CA ILE A 96 6.73 -18.48 9.29
C ILE A 96 7.18 -19.64 10.18
N GLN A 97 7.84 -19.35 11.29
CA GLN A 97 8.26 -20.40 12.24
C GLN A 97 7.06 -21.10 12.87
N ALA A 98 6.03 -20.35 13.28
CA ALA A 98 4.80 -20.90 13.82
C ALA A 98 4.07 -21.79 12.80
N LEU A 99 4.02 -21.35 11.53
CA LEU A 99 3.46 -22.14 10.44
C LEU A 99 4.19 -23.49 10.26
N ARG A 100 5.52 -23.51 10.41
CA ARG A 100 6.32 -24.75 10.29
C ARG A 100 6.17 -25.69 11.48
N ARG A 101 5.74 -25.17 12.63
CA ARG A 101 5.59 -25.92 13.88
C ARG A 101 4.13 -26.33 14.14
N ASP A 102 3.24 -26.12 13.17
CA ASP A 102 1.79 -26.30 13.30
C ASP A 102 1.18 -25.54 14.50
N GLU A 103 1.83 -24.44 14.89
CA GLU A 103 1.32 -23.50 15.91
C GLU A 103 0.23 -22.61 15.29
N ASP A 104 -0.52 -21.89 16.14
CA ASP A 104 -1.55 -20.93 15.71
C ASP A 104 -0.91 -19.67 15.09
N TRP A 105 -0.39 -19.83 13.87
CA TRP A 105 0.24 -18.80 13.06
C TRP A 105 -0.71 -17.65 12.75
N GLY A 106 -2.02 -17.93 12.71
CA GLY A 106 -3.06 -16.94 12.48
C GLY A 106 -3.06 -15.88 13.57
N LYS A 107 -3.03 -16.29 14.84
CA LYS A 107 -2.92 -15.34 15.97
C LYS A 107 -1.62 -14.54 15.93
N LEU A 108 -0.50 -15.16 15.58
CA LEU A 108 0.79 -14.47 15.48
C LEU A 108 0.85 -13.47 14.31
N ALA A 109 0.16 -13.75 13.21
CA ALA A 109 0.09 -12.87 12.04
C ALA A 109 -0.71 -11.58 12.28
N GLN A 110 -1.58 -11.55 13.30
CA GLN A 110 -2.37 -10.36 13.62
C GLN A 110 -1.49 -9.16 13.99
N ILE A 111 -0.37 -9.40 14.67
CA ILE A 111 0.54 -8.35 15.13
C ILE A 111 1.21 -7.63 13.94
N PRO A 112 1.93 -8.29 13.02
CA PRO A 112 2.52 -7.62 11.87
C PRO A 112 1.47 -7.02 10.93
N LEU A 113 0.30 -7.65 10.80
CA LEU A 113 -0.79 -7.12 9.98
C LEU A 113 -1.34 -5.80 10.54
N MET A 114 -1.53 -5.72 11.86
CA MET A 114 -1.98 -4.48 12.51
C MET A 114 -0.99 -3.35 12.31
N VAL A 115 0.32 -3.62 12.44
CA VAL A 115 1.38 -2.64 12.23
C VAL A 115 1.43 -2.18 10.78
N PHE A 116 1.29 -3.10 9.82
CA PHE A 116 1.21 -2.77 8.40
C PHE A 116 0.01 -1.85 8.11
N VAL A 117 -1.18 -2.20 8.58
CA VAL A 117 -2.40 -1.37 8.40
C VAL A 117 -2.23 -0.01 9.04
N ALA A 118 -1.67 0.06 10.25
CA ALA A 118 -1.41 1.33 10.92
C ALA A 118 -0.43 2.21 10.13
N ALA A 119 0.64 1.64 9.57
CA ALA A 119 1.57 2.36 8.71
C ALA A 119 0.88 2.89 7.44
N THR A 120 0.09 2.07 6.76
CA THR A 120 -0.67 2.49 5.57
C THR A 120 -1.67 3.61 5.88
N VAL A 121 -2.42 3.51 6.98
CA VAL A 121 -3.35 4.57 7.41
C VAL A 121 -2.57 5.85 7.73
N THR A 122 -1.40 5.72 8.33
CA THR A 122 -0.53 6.86 8.63
C THR A 122 0.01 7.51 7.36
N ASP A 123 0.41 6.74 6.35
CA ASP A 123 0.85 7.27 5.05
C ASP A 123 -0.28 8.04 4.35
N ILE A 124 -1.51 7.49 4.37
CA ILE A 124 -2.69 8.18 3.86
C ILE A 124 -2.93 9.49 4.63
N ALA A 125 -2.90 9.44 5.96
CA ALA A 125 -3.08 10.62 6.82
C ALA A 125 -1.99 11.67 6.58
N ALA A 126 -0.74 11.25 6.41
CA ALA A 126 0.39 12.11 6.11
C ALA A 126 0.20 12.86 4.78
N GLY A 127 -0.38 12.20 3.78
CA GLY A 127 -0.75 12.83 2.51
C GLY A 127 -1.76 13.98 2.63
N PHE A 128 -2.51 14.07 3.74
CA PHE A 128 -3.42 15.19 4.03
C PHE A 128 -2.80 16.26 4.93
N ILE A 129 -1.91 15.88 5.85
CA ILE A 129 -1.35 16.76 6.88
C ILE A 129 -0.10 17.49 6.36
N LEU A 130 0.73 16.80 5.59
CA LEU A 130 2.00 17.34 5.14
C LEU A 130 1.79 18.19 3.88
N PRO A 131 2.29 19.44 3.87
CA PRO A 131 2.22 20.28 2.68
C PRO A 131 3.09 19.68 1.57
N LYS A 132 2.55 19.66 0.34
CA LYS A 132 3.32 19.30 -0.87
C LYS A 132 4.42 20.32 -1.17
#